data_AF-A0A1I3LU76-F1
#
_entry.id   AF-A0A1I3LU76-F1
#
_cell.length_a   1.000
_cell.length_b   1.000
_cell.length_c   1.000
_cell.angle_alpha   90.00
_cell.angle_beta   90.00
_cell.angle_gamma   90.00
#
_symmetry.space_group_name_H-M   'P 1'
#
loop_
_entity.id
_entity.type
_entity.pdbx_description
1 polymer ?
#
loop_
_entity_poly.entity_id
_entity_poly.type
_entity_poly.pdbx_seq_one_letter_code
_entity_poly.pdbx_strand_id
1 'polypeptide(L)'
;MARKRTVGTEAGETLIGDDDLRNLILGLGGGDTLHGGSRRDKLEGGFGRDLLQGYKADDRLEGGPGVDTAYGYRGDDVAWGGNGTDFLFGGLGRDVLAGGRRDDFLYGEQGGDGLFGGRGDDRLFGGRGDDGLWGGEGDDRLVVEAGSYDDLIGGEGADVFVIRGVGQGGQRVAAETTVRDFAAEEDVLRIGGRDGPAVERIVVERVALGRDGLEDDVRLRLFADGSANGTAADLDLLIRNLDAETLVARLDDLLRLGGAAAEAEIDLSLL
;
A
#
# COMPACT_ATOMS: atom_id res chain seq x y z
N MET A 1 21.88 -19.53 21.08
CA MET A 1 21.34 -20.37 19.99
C MET A 1 22.31 -20.31 18.81
N ALA A 2 22.49 -21.42 18.10
CA ALA A 2 23.42 -21.52 16.99
C ALA A 2 22.96 -20.67 15.78
N ARG A 3 23.92 -20.17 14.99
CA ARG A 3 23.71 -19.42 13.75
C ARG A 3 24.63 -19.98 12.67
N LYS A 4 24.17 -20.00 11.42
CA LYS A 4 24.98 -20.32 10.24
C LYS A 4 25.27 -19.04 9.48
N ARG A 5 26.48 -18.94 8.92
CA ARG A 5 26.87 -17.85 8.01
C ARG A 5 27.23 -18.45 6.66
N THR A 6 26.59 -17.95 5.61
CA THR A 6 26.85 -18.29 4.20
C THR A 6 27.26 -17.00 3.49
N VAL A 7 28.31 -17.06 2.67
CA VAL A 7 28.86 -15.88 1.98
C VAL A 7 29.13 -16.29 0.53
N GLY A 8 28.56 -15.55 -0.42
CA GLY A 8 28.79 -15.66 -1.85
C GLY A 8 30.06 -14.94 -2.29
N THR A 9 30.10 -14.57 -3.57
CA THR A 9 31.23 -13.94 -4.24
C THR A 9 30.75 -12.77 -5.09
N GLU A 10 31.49 -12.40 -6.15
CA GLU A 10 31.09 -11.33 -7.08
C GLU A 10 30.33 -11.87 -8.31
N ALA A 11 29.93 -13.15 -8.27
CA ALA A 11 29.24 -13.84 -9.35
C ALA A 11 27.82 -14.19 -8.91
N GLY A 12 26.89 -14.33 -9.85
CA GLY A 12 25.54 -14.79 -9.50
C GLY A 12 25.53 -16.23 -9.01
N GLU A 13 24.99 -16.46 -7.81
CA GLU A 13 25.04 -17.70 -7.06
C GLU A 13 23.66 -18.10 -6.49
N THR A 14 23.55 -19.34 -6.02
CA THR A 14 22.41 -19.78 -5.21
C THR A 14 22.91 -20.16 -3.82
N LEU A 15 22.49 -19.39 -2.82
CA LEU A 15 22.93 -19.53 -1.43
C LEU A 15 21.78 -20.04 -0.57
N ILE A 16 21.97 -21.20 0.06
CA ILE A 16 20.92 -21.89 0.81
C ILE A 16 21.26 -21.95 2.30
N GLY A 17 20.34 -21.42 3.11
CA GLY A 17 20.36 -21.49 4.57
C GLY A 17 20.15 -22.90 5.11
N ASP A 18 20.15 -23.02 6.42
CA ASP A 18 19.85 -24.26 7.13
C ASP A 18 18.49 -24.12 7.83
N ASP A 19 17.59 -25.07 7.62
CA ASP A 19 16.21 -25.00 8.13
C ASP A 19 16.11 -25.05 9.67
N ASP A 20 17.14 -25.53 10.36
CA ASP A 20 17.13 -25.68 11.81
C ASP A 20 17.86 -24.55 12.54
N LEU A 21 18.56 -23.69 11.80
CA LEU A 21 19.38 -22.62 12.32
C LEU A 21 18.90 -21.25 11.85
N ARG A 22 19.25 -20.21 12.60
CA ARG A 22 19.19 -18.84 12.08
C ARG A 22 20.37 -18.61 11.14
N ASN A 23 20.09 -18.10 9.96
CA ASN A 23 21.04 -17.90 8.87
C ASN A 23 21.39 -16.42 8.73
N LEU A 24 22.67 -16.15 8.43
CA LEU A 24 23.12 -14.92 7.82
C LEU A 24 23.66 -15.28 6.45
N ILE A 25 23.00 -14.81 5.39
CA ILE A 25 23.38 -15.08 4.01
C ILE A 25 23.77 -13.75 3.36
N LEU A 26 24.96 -13.69 2.78
CA LEU A 26 25.50 -12.51 2.10
C LEU A 26 25.79 -12.89 0.65
N GLY A 27 25.10 -12.30 -0.33
CA GLY A 27 25.34 -12.50 -1.77
C GLY A 27 26.64 -11.84 -2.23
N LEU A 28 26.80 -10.56 -1.85
CA LEU A 28 27.90 -9.64 -2.18
C LEU A 28 27.73 -8.98 -3.56
N GLY A 29 28.09 -9.65 -4.64
CA GLY A 29 28.01 -9.08 -5.98
C GLY A 29 27.54 -10.10 -7.01
N GLY A 30 26.93 -9.63 -8.10
CA GLY A 30 26.29 -10.53 -9.07
C GLY A 30 24.80 -10.64 -8.79
N GLY A 31 24.06 -11.36 -9.64
CA GLY A 31 22.64 -11.60 -9.40
C GLY A 31 22.44 -12.92 -8.70
N ASP A 32 22.13 -12.86 -7.41
CA ASP A 32 22.08 -14.00 -6.51
C ASP A 32 20.66 -14.49 -6.24
N THR A 33 20.54 -15.73 -5.78
CA THR A 33 19.31 -16.28 -5.20
C THR A 33 19.58 -16.78 -3.79
N LEU A 34 18.96 -16.15 -2.80
CA LEU A 34 19.18 -16.40 -1.38
C LEU A 34 17.93 -17.05 -0.78
N HIS A 35 18.12 -18.18 -0.11
CA HIS A 35 17.06 -18.94 0.57
C HIS A 35 17.33 -18.99 2.08
N GLY A 36 16.47 -18.34 2.88
CA GLY A 36 16.58 -18.31 4.34
C GLY A 36 16.30 -19.69 4.95
N GLY A 37 15.04 -20.10 4.94
CA GLY A 37 14.63 -21.41 5.43
C GLY A 37 13.53 -21.28 6.48
N SER A 38 13.50 -22.19 7.45
CA SER A 38 12.38 -22.28 8.39
C SER A 38 12.54 -21.46 9.69
N ARG A 39 13.61 -20.68 9.84
CA ARG A 39 13.90 -19.88 11.04
C ARG A 39 14.08 -18.42 10.65
N ARG A 40 14.07 -17.58 11.67
CA ARG A 40 14.40 -16.16 11.58
C ARG A 40 15.82 -15.92 11.07
N ASP A 41 15.90 -15.42 9.85
CA ASP A 41 17.11 -15.28 9.06
C ASP A 41 17.40 -13.83 8.68
N LYS A 42 18.63 -13.58 8.22
CA LYS A 42 19.04 -12.32 7.58
C LYS A 42 19.66 -12.64 6.23
N LEU A 43 19.11 -12.05 5.17
CA LEU A 43 19.58 -12.16 3.79
C LEU A 43 20.00 -10.77 3.31
N GLU A 44 21.20 -10.66 2.76
CA GLU A 44 21.73 -9.44 2.13
C GLU A 44 22.13 -9.81 0.70
N GLY A 45 21.46 -9.27 -0.32
CA GLY A 45 21.76 -9.49 -1.74
C GLY A 45 23.09 -8.88 -2.12
N GLY A 46 23.20 -7.56 -1.99
CA GLY A 46 24.40 -6.81 -2.31
C GLY A 46 24.25 -6.09 -3.64
N PHE A 47 25.27 -6.14 -4.49
CA PHE A 47 25.22 -5.53 -5.82
C PHE A 47 24.67 -6.50 -6.85
N GLY A 48 23.60 -6.16 -7.55
CA GLY A 48 23.20 -6.90 -8.73
C GLY A 48 21.71 -6.97 -8.93
N ARG A 49 21.20 -8.14 -9.26
CA ARG A 49 19.76 -8.37 -9.32
C ARG A 49 19.50 -9.64 -8.55
N ASP A 50 19.05 -9.45 -7.33
CA ASP A 50 18.98 -10.52 -6.35
C ASP A 50 17.54 -10.98 -6.13
N LEU A 51 17.40 -12.26 -5.82
CA LEU A 51 16.14 -12.88 -5.39
C LEU A 51 16.31 -13.36 -3.94
N LEU A 52 15.61 -12.72 -3.01
CA LEU A 52 15.65 -13.04 -1.60
C LEU A 52 14.35 -13.75 -1.18
N GLN A 53 14.47 -14.90 -0.53
CA GLN A 53 13.34 -15.72 -0.07
C GLN A 53 13.49 -16.06 1.42
N GLY A 54 12.72 -15.42 2.30
CA GLY A 54 12.72 -15.67 3.74
C GLY A 54 12.13 -17.04 4.11
N TYR A 55 10.91 -17.28 3.63
CA TYR A 55 10.07 -18.47 3.78
C TYR A 55 9.24 -18.54 5.06
N LYS A 56 9.86 -18.73 6.22
CA LYS A 56 9.08 -18.86 7.46
C LYS A 56 9.79 -18.16 8.60
N ALA A 57 8.93 -17.63 9.47
CA ALA A 57 9.30 -16.85 10.64
C ALA A 57 9.85 -15.48 10.25
N ASP A 58 9.99 -14.62 11.26
CA ASP A 58 10.27 -13.19 11.08
C ASP A 58 11.67 -12.91 10.52
N ASP A 59 11.78 -12.72 9.22
CA ASP A 59 13.02 -12.58 8.47
C ASP A 59 13.42 -11.12 8.25
N ARG A 60 14.68 -10.93 7.84
CA ARG A 60 15.19 -9.63 7.37
C ARG A 60 15.83 -9.79 6.00
N LEU A 61 15.31 -9.05 5.03
CA LEU A 61 15.71 -9.12 3.63
C LEU A 61 16.22 -7.74 3.20
N GLU A 62 17.42 -7.67 2.64
CA GLU A 62 18.04 -6.43 2.16
C GLU A 62 18.57 -6.67 0.75
N GLY A 63 17.93 -6.06 -0.26
CA GLY A 63 18.33 -6.17 -1.67
C GLY A 63 19.69 -5.53 -1.91
N GLY A 64 19.75 -4.21 -1.75
CA GLY A 64 20.97 -3.43 -1.92
C GLY A 64 20.93 -2.60 -3.20
N PRO A 65 22.10 -2.36 -3.84
CA PRO A 65 22.11 -1.72 -5.15
C PRO A 65 21.75 -2.68 -6.29
N GLY A 66 20.76 -2.28 -7.08
CA GLY A 66 20.34 -2.97 -8.29
C GLY A 66 18.86 -3.33 -8.24
N VAL A 67 18.37 -4.17 -9.15
CA VAL A 67 16.91 -4.43 -9.27
C VAL A 67 16.61 -5.75 -8.59
N ASP A 68 16.06 -5.68 -7.39
CA ASP A 68 15.93 -6.83 -6.50
C ASP A 68 14.48 -7.30 -6.36
N THR A 69 14.33 -8.53 -5.87
CA THR A 69 13.02 -9.10 -5.55
C THR A 69 13.11 -9.82 -4.21
N ALA A 70 12.24 -9.44 -3.26
CA ALA A 70 12.22 -10.03 -1.92
C ALA A 70 10.83 -10.60 -1.58
N TYR A 71 10.80 -11.83 -1.07
CA TYR A 71 9.60 -12.50 -0.57
C TYR A 71 9.79 -12.89 0.90
N GLY A 72 8.99 -12.31 1.82
CA GLY A 72 8.94 -12.72 3.23
C GLY A 72 8.24 -14.06 3.43
N TYR A 73 7.08 -14.23 2.78
CA TYR A 73 6.18 -15.38 2.83
C TYR A 73 5.40 -15.54 4.13
N ARG A 74 6.05 -15.88 5.26
CA ARG A 74 5.34 -16.12 6.52
C ARG A 74 6.15 -15.58 7.68
N GLY A 75 5.50 -14.86 8.57
CA GLY A 75 6.15 -14.26 9.73
C GLY A 75 5.97 -12.76 9.68
N ASP A 76 6.44 -12.08 10.71
CA ASP A 76 6.49 -10.62 10.70
C ASP A 76 7.84 -10.20 10.08
N ASP A 77 7.87 -9.99 8.78
CA ASP A 77 9.09 -9.80 7.99
C ASP A 77 9.47 -8.33 7.85
N VAL A 78 10.76 -8.08 7.60
CA VAL A 78 11.24 -6.74 7.22
C VAL A 78 12.06 -6.82 5.94
N ALA A 79 11.63 -6.10 4.91
CA ALA A 79 12.31 -6.06 3.61
C ALA A 79 12.68 -4.64 3.19
N TRP A 80 13.91 -4.46 2.71
CA TRP A 80 14.42 -3.23 2.11
C TRP A 80 14.91 -3.51 0.69
N GLY A 81 14.40 -2.77 -0.29
CA GLY A 81 14.84 -2.84 -1.69
C GLY A 81 16.21 -2.22 -1.85
N GLY A 82 16.32 -0.92 -1.61
CA GLY A 82 17.58 -0.19 -1.59
C GLY A 82 17.64 0.84 -2.72
N ASN A 83 18.47 0.59 -3.73
CA ASN A 83 18.57 1.49 -4.88
C ASN A 83 18.35 0.72 -6.16
N GLY A 84 17.24 0.98 -6.84
CA GLY A 84 16.82 0.20 -7.98
C GLY A 84 15.32 0.24 -8.11
N THR A 85 14.79 -0.48 -9.09
CA THR A 85 13.33 -0.66 -9.18
C THR A 85 13.05 -2.04 -8.62
N ASP A 86 12.64 -2.09 -7.37
CA ASP A 86 12.58 -3.28 -6.55
C ASP A 86 11.15 -3.83 -6.42
N PHE A 87 11.05 -5.13 -6.11
CA PHE A 87 9.78 -5.83 -5.96
C PHE A 87 9.73 -6.53 -4.61
N LEU A 88 8.94 -5.99 -3.68
CA LEU A 88 8.88 -6.47 -2.30
C LEU A 88 7.50 -7.06 -1.99
N PHE A 89 7.49 -8.27 -1.43
CA PHE A 89 6.28 -9.00 -1.06
C PHE A 89 6.40 -9.45 0.40
N GLY A 90 5.49 -8.99 1.26
CA GLY A 90 5.44 -9.33 2.69
C GLY A 90 5.00 -10.78 2.89
N GLY A 91 3.75 -11.06 2.60
CA GLY A 91 3.18 -12.40 2.68
C GLY A 91 2.16 -12.50 3.79
N LEU A 92 2.36 -13.46 4.70
CA LEU A 92 1.50 -13.65 5.87
C LEU A 92 2.19 -13.08 7.11
N GLY A 93 1.55 -12.15 7.80
CA GLY A 93 2.05 -11.61 9.06
C GLY A 93 2.02 -10.10 9.02
N ARG A 94 2.61 -9.44 10.02
CA ARG A 94 2.76 -7.98 9.99
C ARG A 94 4.13 -7.64 9.46
N ASP A 95 4.16 -7.18 8.22
CA ASP A 95 5.38 -6.92 7.49
C ASP A 95 5.73 -5.44 7.45
N VAL A 96 7.02 -5.15 7.27
CA VAL A 96 7.53 -3.81 7.02
C VAL A 96 8.34 -3.84 5.73
N LEU A 97 7.86 -3.15 4.70
CA LEU A 97 8.47 -3.11 3.37
C LEU A 97 8.92 -1.68 3.06
N ALA A 98 10.14 -1.51 2.57
CA ALA A 98 10.66 -0.21 2.16
C ALA A 98 11.37 -0.31 0.80
N GLY A 99 10.85 0.37 -0.22
CA GLY A 99 11.37 0.37 -1.59
C GLY A 99 12.74 1.02 -1.66
N GLY A 100 12.80 2.32 -1.37
CA GLY A 100 14.04 3.06 -1.25
C GLY A 100 14.17 4.15 -2.29
N ARG A 101 14.84 3.89 -3.40
CA ARG A 101 15.07 4.88 -4.46
C ARG A 101 14.68 4.31 -5.80
N ARG A 102 14.05 5.17 -6.61
CA ARG A 102 13.39 4.88 -7.90
C ARG A 102 12.07 4.16 -7.68
N ASP A 103 11.34 4.05 -8.78
CA ASP A 103 9.99 3.49 -8.83
C ASP A 103 10.00 2.01 -8.39
N ASP A 104 9.36 1.73 -7.26
CA ASP A 104 9.31 0.44 -6.59
C ASP A 104 7.89 -0.17 -6.60
N PHE A 105 7.82 -1.49 -6.40
CA PHE A 105 6.56 -2.22 -6.22
C PHE A 105 6.55 -2.93 -4.88
N LEU A 106 5.61 -2.57 -4.00
CA LEU A 106 5.46 -3.14 -2.66
C LEU A 106 4.07 -3.75 -2.51
N TYR A 107 4.00 -4.98 -2.00
CA TYR A 107 2.74 -5.65 -1.65
C TYR A 107 2.81 -6.33 -0.28
N GLY A 108 2.06 -5.84 0.70
CA GLY A 108 1.97 -6.43 2.05
C GLY A 108 1.34 -7.83 2.06
N GLU A 109 0.31 -8.02 1.23
CA GLU A 109 -0.49 -9.24 1.12
C GLU A 109 -1.49 -9.45 2.26
N GLN A 110 -1.17 -10.22 3.31
CA GLN A 110 -2.08 -10.51 4.41
C GLN A 110 -1.47 -10.16 5.75
N GLY A 111 -2.07 -9.18 6.42
CA GLY A 111 -1.72 -8.73 7.75
C GLY A 111 -1.96 -7.25 7.89
N GLY A 112 -1.44 -6.64 8.95
CA GLY A 112 -1.51 -5.19 9.11
C GLY A 112 -0.14 -4.61 8.84
N ASP A 113 0.14 -4.27 7.59
CA ASP A 113 1.48 -4.07 7.06
C ASP A 113 1.90 -2.59 7.04
N GLY A 114 3.21 -2.33 7.02
CA GLY A 114 3.77 -0.99 6.87
C GLY A 114 4.60 -0.89 5.60
N LEU A 115 4.14 -0.12 4.61
CA LEU A 115 4.79 0.03 3.30
C LEU A 115 5.30 1.46 3.10
N PHE A 116 6.58 1.59 2.77
CA PHE A 116 7.27 2.86 2.52
C PHE A 116 7.84 2.84 1.09
N GLY A 117 7.32 3.67 0.18
CA GLY A 117 7.84 3.78 -1.20
C GLY A 117 9.24 4.37 -1.21
N GLY A 118 9.36 5.61 -0.74
CA GLY A 118 10.63 6.30 -0.60
C GLY A 118 10.77 7.41 -1.62
N ARG A 119 11.54 7.19 -2.68
CA ARG A 119 11.70 8.16 -3.77
C ARG A 119 11.40 7.49 -5.08
N GLY A 120 10.73 8.19 -5.99
CA GLY A 120 10.33 7.66 -7.29
C GLY A 120 8.82 7.44 -7.30
N ASP A 121 8.31 7.02 -8.46
CA ASP A 121 6.87 6.85 -8.63
C ASP A 121 6.48 5.42 -8.20
N ASP A 122 6.13 5.25 -6.93
CA ASP A 122 6.00 3.94 -6.29
C ASP A 122 4.58 3.37 -6.38
N ARG A 123 4.50 2.04 -6.29
CA ARG A 123 3.22 1.31 -6.26
C ARG A 123 3.10 0.48 -4.99
N LEU A 124 2.25 0.94 -4.09
CA LEU A 124 2.05 0.33 -2.78
C LEU A 124 0.68 -0.34 -2.73
N PHE A 125 0.67 -1.63 -2.41
CA PHE A 125 -0.53 -2.41 -2.18
C PHE A 125 -0.50 -2.94 -0.74
N GLY A 126 -1.42 -2.49 0.11
CA GLY A 126 -1.53 -3.02 1.49
C GLY A 126 -1.96 -4.49 1.44
N GLY A 127 -3.15 -4.71 0.93
CA GLY A 127 -3.73 -6.05 0.81
C GLY A 127 -4.85 -6.20 1.82
N ARG A 128 -4.84 -7.30 2.58
CA ARG A 128 -5.84 -7.60 3.59
C ARG A 128 -5.33 -7.33 4.98
N GLY A 129 -6.01 -6.44 5.67
CA GLY A 129 -5.78 -6.14 7.08
C GLY A 129 -5.51 -4.65 7.24
N ASP A 130 -5.21 -4.20 8.45
CA ASP A 130 -5.12 -2.77 8.77
C ASP A 130 -3.71 -2.25 8.41
N ASP A 131 -3.59 -1.61 7.25
CA ASP A 131 -2.31 -1.28 6.63
C ASP A 131 -1.92 0.20 6.78
N GLY A 132 -0.63 0.49 6.83
CA GLY A 132 -0.06 1.84 6.71
C GLY A 132 0.76 1.96 5.44
N LEU A 133 0.41 2.89 4.55
CA LEU A 133 1.11 3.14 3.29
C LEU A 133 1.63 4.58 3.26
N TRP A 134 2.92 4.74 2.99
CA TRP A 134 3.62 6.01 2.82
C TRP A 134 4.31 6.04 1.46
N GLY A 135 3.83 6.87 0.52
CA GLY A 135 4.41 7.02 -0.81
C GLY A 135 5.83 7.60 -0.76
N GLY A 136 5.94 8.90 -0.50
CA GLY A 136 7.23 9.56 -0.30
C GLY A 136 7.46 10.72 -1.27
N GLU A 137 8.61 10.75 -1.94
CA GLU A 137 8.88 11.71 -3.03
C GLU A 137 8.48 11.06 -4.36
N GLY A 138 7.57 11.62 -5.16
CA GLY A 138 7.19 11.09 -6.48
C GLY A 138 5.68 10.98 -6.67
N ASP A 139 5.24 10.61 -7.87
CA ASP A 139 3.81 10.42 -8.15
C ASP A 139 3.42 8.98 -7.77
N ASP A 140 2.89 8.79 -6.57
CA ASP A 140 2.70 7.46 -5.98
C ASP A 140 1.29 6.91 -6.21
N ARG A 141 1.20 5.57 -6.14
CA ARG A 141 -0.08 4.86 -6.19
C ARG A 141 -0.25 3.97 -4.97
N LEU A 142 -1.15 4.37 -4.08
CA LEU A 142 -1.46 3.67 -2.83
C LEU A 142 -2.80 2.93 -2.97
N VAL A 143 -2.80 1.62 -2.72
CA VAL A 143 -3.98 0.76 -2.93
C VAL A 143 -4.27 -0.09 -1.70
N VAL A 144 -5.50 0.00 -1.20
CA VAL A 144 -6.01 -0.82 -0.08
C VAL A 144 -7.35 -1.48 -0.39
N GLU A 145 -7.71 -2.49 0.38
CA GLU A 145 -9.02 -3.14 0.33
C GLU A 145 -9.99 -2.45 1.30
N ALA A 146 -11.26 -2.32 0.92
CA ALA A 146 -12.27 -1.78 1.81
C ALA A 146 -12.58 -2.79 2.92
N GLY A 147 -12.79 -2.29 4.14
CA GLY A 147 -13.10 -3.13 5.30
C GLY A 147 -11.94 -3.31 6.29
N SER A 148 -10.82 -2.61 6.06
CA SER A 148 -9.68 -2.42 6.97
C SER A 148 -9.50 -0.98 7.45
N TYR A 149 -8.82 -0.81 8.57
CA TYR A 149 -8.40 0.47 9.11
C TYR A 149 -7.07 0.89 8.52
N ASP A 150 -7.10 1.45 7.31
CA ASP A 150 -5.87 1.82 6.60
C ASP A 150 -5.47 3.28 6.84
N ASP A 151 -4.17 3.55 6.85
CA ASP A 151 -3.60 4.88 7.01
C ASP A 151 -2.70 5.21 5.81
N LEU A 152 -3.11 6.17 4.98
CA LEU A 152 -2.48 6.49 3.71
C LEU A 152 -1.89 7.91 3.75
N ILE A 153 -0.62 8.01 3.36
CA ILE A 153 0.11 9.26 3.18
C ILE A 153 0.75 9.22 1.79
N GLY A 154 0.38 10.15 0.92
CA GLY A 154 0.93 10.24 -0.44
C GLY A 154 2.36 10.76 -0.42
N GLY A 155 2.55 11.96 0.14
CA GLY A 155 3.83 12.63 0.24
C GLY A 155 3.94 13.84 -0.69
N GLU A 156 5.10 13.99 -1.33
CA GLU A 156 5.33 15.03 -2.33
C GLU A 156 5.06 14.45 -3.73
N GLY A 157 4.16 15.03 -4.50
CA GLY A 157 3.87 14.57 -5.86
C GLY A 157 2.37 14.58 -6.13
N ALA A 158 1.98 14.10 -7.30
CA ALA A 158 0.57 13.91 -7.66
C ALA A 158 0.16 12.46 -7.39
N ASP A 159 -0.46 12.21 -6.24
CA ASP A 159 -0.69 10.87 -5.74
C ASP A 159 -2.06 10.31 -6.09
N VAL A 160 -2.14 8.97 -6.20
CA VAL A 160 -3.38 8.25 -6.49
C VAL A 160 -3.71 7.27 -5.38
N PHE A 161 -4.67 7.64 -4.53
CA PHE A 161 -5.24 6.79 -3.49
C PHE A 161 -6.36 5.93 -4.06
N VAL A 162 -6.30 4.61 -3.88
CA VAL A 162 -7.31 3.68 -4.41
C VAL A 162 -7.84 2.74 -3.33
N ILE A 163 -9.16 2.81 -3.10
CA ILE A 163 -9.86 1.93 -2.17
C ILE A 163 -10.71 0.93 -2.98
N ARG A 164 -10.31 -0.34 -2.96
CA ARG A 164 -10.95 -1.44 -3.72
C ARG A 164 -11.95 -2.19 -2.86
N GLY A 165 -12.77 -3.06 -3.46
CA GLY A 165 -13.50 -4.08 -2.70
C GLY A 165 -14.72 -3.59 -1.90
N VAL A 166 -15.19 -2.36 -2.14
CA VAL A 166 -16.56 -1.93 -1.78
C VAL A 166 -17.57 -2.82 -2.53
N GLY A 167 -17.99 -3.92 -1.90
CA GLY A 167 -18.65 -5.06 -2.54
C GLY A 167 -20.19 -5.06 -2.53
N GLN A 168 -20.74 -5.91 -3.41
CA GLN A 168 -22.16 -6.22 -3.67
C GLN A 168 -22.94 -6.77 -2.45
N GLY A 169 -24.26 -6.56 -2.42
CA GLY A 169 -25.19 -7.42 -1.68
C GLY A 169 -25.48 -7.06 -0.21
N GLY A 170 -25.18 -5.85 0.24
CA GLY A 170 -25.63 -5.36 1.55
C GLY A 170 -24.75 -5.68 2.73
N GLN A 171 -23.51 -6.08 2.46
CA GLN A 171 -22.50 -6.06 3.48
C GLN A 171 -22.12 -4.61 3.77
N ARG A 172 -22.32 -4.19 5.02
CA ARG A 172 -21.67 -2.99 5.56
C ARG A 172 -20.17 -3.26 5.51
N VAL A 173 -19.45 -2.56 4.66
CA VAL A 173 -17.98 -2.64 4.58
C VAL A 173 -17.40 -1.65 5.58
N ALA A 174 -17.83 -1.76 6.85
CA ALA A 174 -17.46 -0.78 7.86
C ALA A 174 -16.01 -1.00 8.29
N ALA A 175 -15.13 -0.15 7.76
CA ALA A 175 -13.84 0.18 8.32
C ALA A 175 -13.44 1.61 7.93
N GLU A 176 -12.55 2.21 8.73
CA GLU A 176 -12.13 3.61 8.56
C GLU A 176 -10.77 3.68 7.87
N THR A 177 -10.76 4.01 6.58
CA THR A 177 -9.53 4.40 5.88
C THR A 177 -9.27 5.88 6.12
N THR A 178 -8.04 6.26 6.46
CA THR A 178 -7.60 7.65 6.60
C THR A 178 -6.63 8.00 5.48
N VAL A 179 -6.86 9.13 4.81
CA VAL A 179 -5.88 9.78 3.93
C VAL A 179 -5.42 11.07 4.64
N ARG A 180 -4.13 11.22 4.90
CA ARG A 180 -3.66 12.28 5.82
C ARG A 180 -3.25 13.59 5.19
N ASP A 181 -2.75 13.59 3.97
CA ASP A 181 -2.06 14.71 3.34
C ASP A 181 -2.59 15.04 1.95
N PHE A 182 -3.85 14.66 1.70
CA PHE A 182 -4.48 14.81 0.40
C PHE A 182 -4.45 16.27 -0.10
N ALA A 183 -3.76 16.51 -1.20
CA ALA A 183 -3.65 17.79 -1.89
C ALA A 183 -4.63 17.85 -3.07
N ALA A 184 -5.76 18.55 -2.89
CA ALA A 184 -6.83 18.52 -3.90
C ALA A 184 -6.40 18.94 -5.32
N GLU A 185 -5.45 19.86 -5.48
CA GLU A 185 -5.00 20.30 -6.80
C GLU A 185 -4.10 19.29 -7.55
N GLU A 186 -3.54 18.29 -6.84
CA GLU A 186 -2.52 17.37 -7.37
C GLU A 186 -2.98 15.91 -7.26
N ASP A 187 -3.65 15.54 -6.17
CA ASP A 187 -4.00 14.16 -5.83
C ASP A 187 -5.36 13.71 -6.37
N VAL A 188 -5.47 12.40 -6.54
CA VAL A 188 -6.69 11.73 -6.99
C VAL A 188 -7.10 10.62 -6.03
N LEU A 189 -8.37 10.65 -5.62
CA LEU A 189 -8.98 9.57 -4.86
C LEU A 189 -9.90 8.74 -5.77
N ARG A 190 -9.59 7.45 -5.89
CA ARG A 190 -10.41 6.48 -6.63
C ARG A 190 -11.04 5.48 -5.67
N ILE A 191 -12.37 5.33 -5.77
CA ILE A 191 -13.10 4.34 -4.97
C ILE A 191 -13.89 3.42 -5.90
N GLY A 192 -13.65 2.12 -5.80
CA GLY A 192 -14.30 1.11 -6.64
C GLY A 192 -13.40 -0.05 -7.07
N GLY A 193 -14.00 -1.11 -7.61
CA GLY A 193 -13.29 -2.33 -8.00
C GLY A 193 -13.27 -2.55 -9.51
N ARG A 194 -12.11 -3.00 -10.03
CA ARG A 194 -11.90 -3.47 -11.41
C ARG A 194 -12.87 -4.58 -11.85
N ASP A 195 -13.46 -5.29 -10.89
CA ASP A 195 -14.34 -6.46 -11.05
C ASP A 195 -15.68 -6.33 -10.26
N GLY A 196 -16.02 -5.14 -9.74
CA GLY A 196 -17.24 -4.85 -8.97
C GLY A 196 -18.30 -4.08 -9.75
N PRO A 197 -19.56 -3.93 -9.25
CA PRO A 197 -20.51 -3.02 -9.86
C PRO A 197 -20.02 -1.58 -9.69
N ALA A 198 -20.39 -0.73 -10.64
CA ALA A 198 -20.21 0.71 -10.59
C ALA A 198 -20.58 1.29 -9.22
N VAL A 199 -19.77 2.22 -8.70
CA VAL A 199 -20.23 3.12 -7.63
C VAL A 199 -21.23 4.08 -8.28
N GLU A 200 -22.51 3.95 -7.95
CA GLU A 200 -23.59 4.69 -8.63
C GLU A 200 -23.98 5.99 -7.91
N ARG A 201 -23.74 6.08 -6.59
CA ARG A 201 -23.99 7.29 -5.81
C ARG A 201 -23.05 7.39 -4.61
N ILE A 202 -22.51 8.58 -4.41
CA ILE A 202 -21.72 8.99 -3.24
C ILE A 202 -22.57 9.97 -2.42
N VAL A 203 -22.67 9.77 -1.11
CA VAL A 203 -23.32 10.70 -0.17
C VAL A 203 -22.26 11.18 0.82
N VAL A 204 -22.07 12.49 0.91
CA VAL A 204 -21.25 13.09 1.96
C VAL A 204 -22.12 13.20 3.22
N GLU A 205 -21.81 12.42 4.26
CA GLU A 205 -22.61 12.37 5.49
C GLU A 205 -22.27 13.50 6.43
N ARG A 206 -20.98 13.84 6.49
CA ARG A 206 -20.47 14.87 7.37
C ARG A 206 -19.23 15.49 6.77
N VAL A 207 -19.21 16.81 6.80
CA VAL A 207 -18.01 17.62 6.66
C VAL A 207 -17.81 18.29 8.01
N ALA A 208 -16.73 17.95 8.72
CA ALA A 208 -16.35 18.65 9.93
C ALA A 208 -15.10 19.47 9.64
N LEU A 209 -15.30 20.77 9.42
CA LEU A 209 -14.19 21.68 9.17
C LEU A 209 -13.47 22.02 10.48
N GLY A 210 -12.15 21.88 10.48
CA GLY A 210 -11.29 22.24 11.60
C GLY A 210 -11.33 23.75 11.84
N ARG A 211 -11.39 24.19 13.10
CA ARG A 211 -11.41 25.63 13.43
C ARG A 211 -10.06 26.33 13.22
N ASP A 212 -9.02 25.56 12.93
CA ASP A 212 -7.65 25.99 12.66
C ASP A 212 -7.30 26.00 11.17
N GLY A 213 -8.20 25.53 10.29
CA GLY A 213 -8.02 25.53 8.84
C GLY A 213 -7.00 24.50 8.32
N LEU A 214 -6.70 23.46 9.11
CA LEU A 214 -5.73 22.44 8.76
C LEU A 214 -6.31 21.02 8.77
N GLU A 215 -7.44 20.75 9.43
CA GLU A 215 -8.02 19.40 9.52
C GLU A 215 -9.51 19.43 9.17
N ASP A 216 -9.88 19.04 7.95
CA ASP A 216 -11.28 18.92 7.53
C ASP A 216 -11.66 17.45 7.36
N ASP A 217 -12.43 16.89 8.31
CA ASP A 217 -12.87 15.50 8.25
C ASP A 217 -14.07 15.36 7.28
N VAL A 218 -13.87 14.68 6.15
CA VAL A 218 -14.95 14.34 5.21
C VAL A 218 -15.34 12.88 5.35
N ARG A 219 -16.53 12.60 5.87
CA ARG A 219 -17.11 11.25 5.89
C ARG A 219 -18.03 11.03 4.69
N LEU A 220 -17.66 10.09 3.85
CA LEU A 220 -18.44 9.63 2.70
C LEU A 220 -19.25 8.37 3.07
N ARG A 221 -20.36 8.14 2.37
CA ARG A 221 -21.11 6.87 2.34
C ARG A 221 -21.38 6.52 0.88
N LEU A 222 -21.12 5.28 0.50
CA LEU A 222 -21.17 4.83 -0.89
C LEU A 222 -22.37 3.89 -1.11
N PHE A 223 -23.05 4.06 -2.24
CA PHE A 223 -24.16 3.18 -2.64
C PHE A 223 -23.80 2.49 -3.96
N ALA A 224 -23.71 1.16 -3.91
CA ALA A 224 -23.64 0.30 -5.08
C ALA A 224 -25.02 -0.38 -5.26
N ASP A 225 -25.53 -0.49 -6.49
CA ASP A 225 -26.82 -1.10 -6.93
C ASP A 225 -27.89 -0.18 -7.53
N GLY A 226 -27.64 1.14 -7.63
CA GLY A 226 -28.51 2.06 -8.37
C GLY A 226 -29.88 2.33 -7.78
N SER A 227 -30.18 1.81 -6.59
CA SER A 227 -31.45 2.09 -5.93
C SER A 227 -31.27 3.11 -4.81
N ALA A 228 -32.22 4.07 -4.72
CA ALA A 228 -32.24 5.07 -3.64
C ALA A 228 -32.28 4.43 -2.24
N ASN A 229 -32.70 3.16 -2.15
CA ASN A 229 -32.80 2.29 -0.97
C ASN A 229 -31.90 1.05 -1.09
N GLY A 230 -30.82 1.16 -1.86
CA GLY A 230 -29.89 0.09 -2.15
C GLY A 230 -29.24 -0.43 -0.88
N THR A 231 -28.71 -1.63 -0.98
CA THR A 231 -27.87 -2.20 0.05
C THR A 231 -26.55 -1.42 0.13
N ALA A 232 -26.51 -0.37 0.97
CA ALA A 232 -25.35 0.50 1.12
C ALA A 232 -24.13 -0.26 1.65
N ALA A 233 -22.98 -0.09 1.00
CA ALA A 233 -21.70 -0.36 1.60
C ALA A 233 -21.29 0.92 2.36
N ASP A 234 -21.46 0.93 3.67
CA ASP A 234 -20.88 1.98 4.51
C ASP A 234 -19.36 1.87 4.41
N LEU A 235 -18.69 2.75 3.66
CA LEU A 235 -17.25 2.97 3.76
C LEU A 235 -17.07 4.31 4.45
N ASP A 236 -16.53 4.31 5.67
CA ASP A 236 -16.20 5.54 6.37
C ASP A 236 -14.80 5.97 5.92
N LEU A 237 -14.72 6.90 4.97
CA LEU A 237 -13.45 7.54 4.62
C LEU A 237 -13.20 8.74 5.54
N LEU A 238 -11.97 8.94 5.97
CA LEU A 238 -11.49 10.14 6.64
C LEU A 238 -10.40 10.79 5.79
N ILE A 239 -10.71 11.87 5.10
CA ILE A 239 -9.69 12.70 4.44
C ILE A 239 -9.27 13.77 5.44
N ARG A 240 -7.98 14.04 5.57
CA ARG A 240 -7.42 15.15 6.36
C ARG A 240 -6.69 16.12 5.45
N ASN A 241 -6.49 17.35 5.94
CA ASN A 241 -5.83 18.45 5.22
C ASN A 241 -6.52 18.92 3.93
N LEU A 242 -7.80 18.59 3.75
CA LEU A 242 -8.60 19.20 2.68
C LEU A 242 -8.88 20.67 3.02
N ASP A 243 -8.92 21.55 2.03
CA ASP A 243 -9.20 22.96 2.19
C ASP A 243 -10.71 23.27 2.15
N ALA A 244 -11.19 23.90 3.22
CA ALA A 244 -12.60 24.22 3.44
C ALA A 244 -13.28 25.01 2.31
N GLU A 245 -12.56 25.90 1.61
CA GLU A 245 -13.13 26.72 0.53
C GLU A 245 -13.40 25.91 -0.74
N THR A 246 -12.50 25.00 -1.09
CA THR A 246 -12.57 24.10 -2.26
C THR A 246 -13.59 22.98 -2.03
N LEU A 247 -13.63 22.43 -0.82
CA LEU A 247 -14.64 21.43 -0.44
C LEU A 247 -16.08 21.98 -0.53
N VAL A 248 -16.33 23.21 -0.06
CA VAL A 248 -17.67 23.83 -0.06
C VAL A 248 -18.09 24.32 -1.44
N ALA A 249 -17.14 24.83 -2.25
CA ALA A 249 -17.45 25.34 -3.58
C ALA A 249 -17.99 24.25 -4.51
N ARG A 250 -17.57 22.98 -4.33
CA ARG A 250 -17.79 21.94 -5.34
C ARG A 250 -18.38 20.61 -4.86
N LEU A 251 -18.79 20.55 -3.59
CA LEU A 251 -19.73 19.53 -3.11
C LEU A 251 -21.02 19.43 -3.98
N ASP A 252 -21.41 20.53 -4.63
CA ASP A 252 -22.57 20.57 -5.55
C ASP A 252 -22.38 19.77 -6.85
N ASP A 253 -21.13 19.54 -7.28
CA ASP A 253 -20.81 18.76 -8.48
C ASP A 253 -20.66 17.26 -8.19
N LEU A 254 -20.18 16.91 -6.98
CA LEU A 254 -20.19 15.54 -6.46
C LEU A 254 -21.60 14.93 -6.36
N LEU A 255 -22.60 15.76 -6.01
CA LEU A 255 -24.01 15.37 -5.95
C LEU A 255 -24.65 15.15 -7.34
N ARG A 256 -23.98 15.56 -8.44
CA ARG A 256 -24.48 15.42 -9.82
C ARG A 256 -23.91 14.23 -10.59
N LEU A 257 -22.91 13.51 -10.06
CA LEU A 257 -22.28 12.34 -10.69
C LEU A 257 -23.16 11.07 -10.74
N GLY A 258 -24.49 11.19 -10.64
CA GLY A 258 -25.47 10.10 -10.72
C GLY A 258 -25.63 9.50 -12.12
N GLY A 259 -24.54 9.12 -12.78
CA GLY A 259 -24.52 8.54 -14.11
C GLY A 259 -23.52 7.39 -14.23
N ALA A 260 -23.97 6.17 -13.94
CA ALA A 260 -23.48 4.88 -14.44
C ALA A 260 -21.99 4.76 -14.85
N ALA A 261 -21.05 5.07 -13.96
CA ALA A 261 -19.62 4.86 -14.20
C ALA A 261 -19.09 3.69 -13.36
N ALA A 262 -18.49 2.70 -14.02
CA ALA A 262 -17.88 1.51 -13.39
C ALA A 262 -16.76 1.84 -12.40
N GLU A 263 -16.20 3.03 -12.50
CA GLU A 263 -15.25 3.63 -11.57
C GLU A 263 -15.76 5.04 -11.25
N ALA A 264 -15.96 5.35 -9.96
CA ALA A 264 -16.14 6.73 -9.55
C ALA A 264 -14.75 7.32 -9.34
N GLU A 265 -14.28 8.06 -10.33
CA GLU A 265 -13.14 8.95 -10.16
C GLU A 265 -13.66 10.18 -9.41
N ILE A 266 -13.35 10.25 -8.11
CA ILE A 266 -13.54 11.47 -7.35
C ILE A 266 -12.28 12.28 -7.59
N ASP A 267 -12.27 12.97 -8.73
CA ASP A 267 -11.26 13.96 -9.01
C ASP A 267 -11.54 15.17 -8.11
N LEU A 268 -10.84 15.23 -6.97
CA LEU A 268 -10.92 16.35 -6.05
C LEU A 268 -10.18 17.58 -6.59
N SER A 269 -9.41 17.47 -7.69
CA SER A 269 -8.78 18.62 -8.39
C SER A 269 -9.75 19.40 -9.26
N LEU A 270 -10.88 18.79 -9.57
CA LEU A 270 -12.01 19.45 -10.20
C LEU A 270 -12.98 20.08 -9.17
N LEU A 271 -12.68 19.97 -7.87
CA LEU A 271 -13.37 20.67 -6.77
C LEU A 271 -12.78 22.06 -6.45
#